data_AF-A0A8T4S982-F1
#
_entry.id   AF-A0A8T4S982-F1
#
_cell.length_a   1.000
_cell.length_b   1.000
_cell.length_c   1.000
_cell.angle_alpha   90.00
_cell.angle_beta   90.00
_cell.angle_gamma   90.00
#
_symmetry.space_group_name_H-M   'P 1'
#
loop_
_entity.id
_entity.type
_entity.pdbx_description
1 polymer ?
#
loop_
_entity_poly.entity_id
_entity_poly.type
_entity_poly.pdbx_seq_one_letter_code
_entity_poly.pdbx_strand_id
1 'polypeptide(L)' 'MNLKKINSLIIGSNIEITESKNKTLVGLKGKVIDQTKNTIMLKTKEGTKRIILSHIRIK' A
#
# COMPACT_ATOMS: atom_id res chain seq x y z
N MET A 1 -17.61 -14.29 -0.78
CA MET A 1 -16.17 -14.51 -0.57
C MET A 1 -15.59 -13.30 0.16
N ASN A 2 -15.54 -13.37 1.49
CA ASN A 2 -15.06 -12.28 2.35
C ASN A 2 -13.55 -12.18 2.22
N LEU A 3 -13.05 -11.11 1.60
CA LEU A 3 -11.62 -10.82 1.54
C LEU A 3 -11.14 -10.62 2.98
N LYS A 4 -10.39 -11.62 3.47
CA LYS A 4 -9.68 -11.61 4.74
C LYS A 4 -9.06 -10.24 4.98
N LYS A 5 -9.62 -9.55 5.97
CA LYS A 5 -8.97 -8.63 6.91
C LYS A 5 -7.46 -8.49 6.64
N ILE A 6 -7.08 -7.39 5.99
CA ILE A 6 -5.70 -6.97 5.67
C ILE A 6 -4.98 -6.63 6.99
N ASN A 7 -4.73 -7.62 7.83
CA ASN A 7 -4.05 -7.46 9.12
C ASN A 7 -2.55 -7.77 9.03
N SER A 8 -2.00 -8.06 7.84
CA SER A 8 -0.60 -8.49 7.70
C SER A 8 0.08 -7.84 6.50
N LEU A 9 0.18 -6.52 6.51
CA LEU A 9 1.26 -5.86 5.79
C LEU A 9 2.44 -5.81 6.76
N ILE A 10 3.33 -6.78 6.60
CA ILE A 10 4.55 -6.87 7.40
C ILE A 10 5.52 -5.86 6.79
N ILE A 11 5.98 -4.89 7.59
CA ILE A 11 7.03 -3.97 7.19
C ILE A 11 8.16 -4.78 6.53
N GLY A 12 8.55 -4.38 5.32
CA GLY A 12 9.51 -5.11 4.51
C GLY A 12 8.93 -5.83 3.30
N SER A 13 7.60 -5.98 3.20
CA SER A 13 6.94 -6.55 2.03
C SER A 13 7.02 -5.63 0.81
N ASN A 14 7.25 -6.22 -0.36
CA ASN A 14 7.05 -5.53 -1.64
C ASN A 14 5.59 -5.67 -2.05
N ILE A 15 4.94 -4.54 -2.32
CA ILE A 15 3.54 -4.48 -2.72
C ILE A 15 3.36 -3.71 -4.02
N GLU A 16 2.24 -3.96 -4.67
CA GLU A 16 1.75 -3.19 -5.81
C GLU A 16 0.33 -2.71 -5.55
N ILE A 17 0.07 -1.44 -5.86
CA ILE A 17 -1.27 -0.85 -5.76
C ILE A 17 -2.04 -1.18 -7.03
N THR A 18 -3.04 -2.05 -6.91
CA THR A 18 -3.88 -2.46 -8.03
C THR A 18 -5.09 -1.56 -8.22
N GLU A 19 -5.58 -0.96 -7.13
CA GLU A 19 -6.74 -0.06 -7.17
C GLU A 19 -6.54 1.10 -6.19
N SER A 20 -7.03 2.28 -6.55
CA SER A 20 -7.10 3.41 -5.62
C SER A 20 -8.21 4.39 -6.01
N LYS A 21 -8.77 5.08 -5.01
CA LYS A 21 -9.60 6.28 -5.26
C LYS A 21 -8.83 7.35 -6.03
N ASN A 22 -7.53 7.48 -5.80
CA ASN A 22 -6.67 8.37 -6.57
C ASN A 22 -5.95 7.56 -7.65
N LYS A 23 -6.36 7.72 -8.91
CA LYS A 23 -5.84 6.94 -10.04
C LYS A 23 -4.34 7.11 -10.26
N THR A 24 -3.73 8.20 -9.81
CA THR A 24 -2.27 8.41 -9.88
C THR A 24 -1.48 7.41 -9.01
N LEU A 25 -2.16 6.75 -8.06
CA LEU A 25 -1.56 5.74 -7.19
C LEU A 25 -1.62 4.33 -7.79
N VAL A 26 -2.40 4.10 -8.84
CA VAL A 26 -2.54 2.76 -9.45
C VAL A 26 -1.26 2.43 -10.23
N GLY A 27 -0.73 1.23 -10.02
CA GLY A 27 0.53 0.77 -10.62
C GLY A 27 1.79 1.15 -9.86
N LEU A 28 1.67 1.89 -8.74
CA LEU A 28 2.80 2.15 -7.85
C LEU A 28 3.23 0.87 -7.15
N LYS A 29 4.53 0.55 -7.30
CA LYS A 29 5.17 -0.60 -6.67
C LYS A 29 6.30 -0.15 -5.77
N GLY A 30 6.46 -0.84 -4.64
CA GLY A 30 7.52 -0.52 -3.71
C GLY A 30 7.54 -1.40 -2.48
N LYS A 31 8.49 -1.11 -1.60
CA LYS A 31 8.66 -1.79 -0.32
C LYS A 31 7.96 -1.00 0.79
N VAL A 32 7.14 -1.67 1.61
CA VAL A 32 6.58 -1.04 2.80
C VAL A 32 7.70 -0.85 3.82
N ILE A 33 8.00 0.40 4.17
CA ILE A 33 9.06 0.73 5.14
C ILE A 33 8.50 1.11 6.51
N ASP A 34 7.24 1.52 6.56
CA ASP A 34 6.55 1.83 7.81
C ASP A 34 5.04 1.62 7.65
N GLN A 35 4.37 1.29 8.74
CA GLN A 35 2.93 1.10 8.79
C GLN A 35 2.36 1.61 10.10
N THR A 36 1.26 2.35 9.99
CA THR A 36 0.39 2.70 11.11
C THR A 36 -0.97 2.02 10.95
N LYS A 37 -1.90 2.30 11.87
CA LYS A 37 -3.27 1.76 11.83
C LYS A 37 -3.99 2.00 10.50
N ASN A 38 -3.80 3.18 9.90
CA ASN A 38 -4.59 3.62 8.72
C ASN A 38 -3.73 3.94 7.49
N THR A 39 -2.40 4.03 7.65
CA THR A 39 -1.51 4.45 6.56
C THR A 39 -0.30 3.54 6.45
N ILE A 40 0.24 3.42 5.25
CA ILE A 40 1.53 2.80 4.98
C ILE A 40 2.49 3.81 4.35
N MET A 41 3.77 3.62 4.59
CA MET A 41 4.83 4.34 3.90
C MET A 41 5.49 3.38 2.91
N LEU A 42 5.33 3.69 1.62
CA LEU A 42 5.83 2.90 0.51
C LEU A 42 7.10 3.55 -0.05
N LYS A 43 8.22 2.83 -0.06
CA LYS A 43 9.44 3.25 -0.74
C LYS A 43 9.40 2.74 -2.18
N THR A 44 9.28 3.68 -3.11
CA THR A 44 9.23 3.47 -4.55
C THR A 44 10.56 3.92 -5.16
N LYS A 45 10.71 3.78 -6.48
CA LYS A 45 11.92 4.25 -7.19
C LYS A 45 12.08 5.77 -7.14
N GLU A 46 10.97 6.51 -7.06
CA GLU A 46 10.94 7.97 -7.09
C GLU A 46 11.03 8.60 -5.69
N GLY A 47 11.00 7.79 -4.64
CA GLY A 47 11.05 8.25 -3.26
C GLY A 47 10.06 7.53 -2.36
N THR A 48 9.70 8.15 -1.24
CA THR A 48 8.75 7.57 -0.29
C THR A 48 7.39 8.24 -0.38
N LYS A 49 6.32 7.46 -0.47
CA LYS A 49 4.94 7.96 -0.47
C LYS A 49 4.17 7.41 0.72
N ARG A 50 3.38 8.29 1.35
CA ARG A 50 2.43 7.91 2.39
C ARG A 50 1.06 7.67 1.78
N ILE A 51 0.45 6.53 2.10
CA ILE A 51 -0.77 6.06 1.42
C ILE A 51 -1.78 5.60 2.45
N ILE A 52 -3.04 5.95 2.24
CA ILE A 52 -4.16 5.59 3.12
C ILE A 52 -4.69 4.21 2.71
N LEU A 53 -4.65 3.25 3.62
CA LEU A 53 -5.04 1.86 3.38
C LEU A 53 -6.51 1.74 2.96
N SER A 54 -7.40 2.53 3.56
CA SER A 54 -8.84 2.51 3.24
C SER A 54 -9.16 2.96 1.80
N HIS A 55 -8.21 3.60 1.11
CA HIS A 55 -8.41 4.16 -0.23
C HIS A 55 -7.72 3.35 -1.33
N ILE A 56 -7.09 2.22 -0.99
CA ILE A 56 -6.34 1.41 -1.94
C ILE A 56 -6.68 -0.07 -1.82
N ARG A 57 -6.40 -0.81 -2.89
CA ARG A 57 -6.16 -2.25 -2.83
C ARG A 57 -4.74 -2.55 -3.28
N ILE A 58 -4.18 -3.56 -2.65
CA ILE A 58 -2.82 -4.01 -2.91
C ILE A 58 -2.81 -5.51 -3.24
N LYS A 59 -1.79 -5.94 -3.96
CA LYS A 59 -1.50 -7.35 -4.27
C LYS A 59 -0.15 -7.76 -3.69
#